data_AF-K9P6I9-F1
#
_entry.id   AF-K9P6I9-F1
#
_cell.length_a   1.000
_cell.length_b   1.000
_cell.length_c   1.000
_cell.angle_alpha   90.00
_cell.angle_beta   90.00
_cell.angle_gamma   90.00
#
_symmetry.space_group_name_H-M   'P 1'
#
loop_
_entity.id
_entity.type
_entity.pdbx_description
1 polymer ?
#
loop_
_entity_poly.entity_id
_entity_poly.type
_entity_poly.pdbx_seq_one_letter_code
_entity_poly.pdbx_strand_id
1 'polypeptide(L)' 'MQELASLPLRSGDALHLAIASRETLTLTTADRLLIRAAAALGLDHHAIGNPLM' A
#
# COMPACT_ATOMS: atom_id res chain seq x y z
N MET A 1 -3.38 7.29 12.07
CA MET A 1 -4.69 6.68 11.73
C MET A 1 -5.60 7.56 10.88
N GLN A 2 -5.63 8.89 11.03
CA GLN A 2 -6.52 9.77 10.24
C GLN A 2 -6.26 9.74 8.72
N GLU A 3 -5.03 9.55 8.27
CA GLU A 3 -4.70 9.54 6.83
C GLU A 3 -5.33 8.35 6.08
N LEU A 4 -5.28 7.16 6.66
CA LEU A 4 -5.80 5.94 6.02
C LEU A 4 -7.31 6.03 5.76
N ALA A 5 -8.07 6.59 6.70
CA ALA A 5 -9.53 6.76 6.57
C ALA A 5 -9.94 7.76 5.47
N SER A 6 -9.01 8.60 5.02
CA SER A 6 -9.22 9.57 3.93
C SER A 6 -8.85 9.05 2.55
N LEU A 7 -8.15 7.90 2.46
CA LEU A 7 -7.72 7.32 1.19
C LEU A 7 -8.89 6.51 0.58
N PRO A 8 -9.20 6.70 -0.71
CA PRO A 8 -10.28 5.98 -1.38
C PRO A 8 -9.84 4.56 -1.76
N LEU A 9 -9.54 3.73 -0.76
CA LEU A 9 -9.10 2.35 -0.94
C LEU A 9 -10.28 1.46 -1.33
N ARG A 10 -10.06 0.59 -2.31
CA ARG A 10 -11.02 -0.43 -2.74
C ARG A 10 -10.88 -1.67 -1.87
N SER A 11 -11.88 -2.56 -1.90
CA SER A 11 -11.83 -3.81 -1.15
C SER A 11 -10.63 -4.69 -1.53
N GLY A 12 -10.19 -4.66 -2.80
CA GLY A 12 -9.00 -5.38 -3.25
C GLY A 12 -7.70 -4.83 -2.65
N ASP A 13 -7.61 -3.51 -2.45
CA ASP A 13 -6.46 -2.86 -1.81
C ASP A 13 -6.34 -3.29 -0.35
N ALA A 14 -7.47 -3.32 0.36
CA ALA A 14 -7.53 -3.81 1.73
C ALA A 14 -7.10 -5.28 1.83
N LEU A 15 -7.49 -6.12 0.88
CA LEU A 15 -7.07 -7.52 0.83
C LEU A 15 -5.55 -7.65 0.64
N HIS A 16 -4.96 -6.91 -0.30
CA HIS A 16 -3.51 -6.91 -0.51
C HIS A 16 -2.74 -6.46 0.76
N LEU A 17 -3.20 -5.39 1.41
CA LEU A 17 -2.60 -4.88 2.65
C LEU A 17 -2.72 -5.90 3.79
N ALA A 18 -3.87 -6.56 3.92
CA ALA A 18 -4.10 -7.58 4.94
C ALA A 18 -3.19 -8.80 4.76
N ILE A 19 -3.03 -9.28 3.52
CA ILE A 19 -2.12 -10.39 3.20
C ILE A 19 -0.67 -9.98 3.49
N ALA A 20 -0.25 -8.80 3.02
CA ALA A 20 1.12 -8.32 3.24
C ALA A 20 1.46 -8.20 4.74
N SER A 21 0.52 -7.66 5.53
CA SER A 21 0.67 -7.54 6.98
C SER A 21 0.74 -8.91 7.67
N ARG A 22 -0.19 -9.82 7.36
CA ARG A 22 -0.28 -11.12 8.04
C ARG A 22 0.91 -12.03 7.74
N GLU A 23 1.38 -12.02 6.50
CA GLU A 23 2.44 -12.90 6.02
C GLU A 23 3.84 -12.23 6.07
N THR A 24 3.94 -11.01 6.61
CA THR A 24 5.20 -10.22 6.69
C THR A 24 5.89 -10.06 5.33
N LEU A 25 5.11 -9.71 4.30
CA LEU A 25 5.60 -9.53 2.93
C LEU A 25 5.82 -8.05 2.60
N THR A 26 6.76 -7.79 1.69
CA THR A 26 6.96 -6.44 1.12
C THR A 26 5.97 -6.18 -0.01
N LEU A 27 5.13 -5.15 0.14
CA LEU A 27 4.20 -4.73 -0.89
C LEU A 27 4.93 -4.01 -2.03
N THR A 28 4.99 -4.61 -3.21
CA THR A 28 5.58 -3.98 -4.40
C THR A 28 4.49 -3.56 -5.37
N THR A 29 4.34 -2.26 -5.63
CA THR A 29 3.24 -1.72 -6.48
C THR A 29 3.60 -0.38 -7.11
N ALA A 30 2.96 -0.05 -8.24
CA ALA A 30 3.03 1.27 -8.87
C ALA A 30 1.91 2.20 -8.40
N ASP A 31 0.94 1.67 -7.65
CA ASP A 31 -0.21 2.42 -7.17
C ASP A 31 0.19 3.32 -6.00
N ARG A 32 0.14 4.64 -6.23
CA ARG A 32 0.50 5.66 -5.26
C ARG A 32 -0.42 5.67 -4.03
N LEU A 33 -1.70 5.35 -4.17
CA LEU A 33 -2.63 5.28 -3.04
C LEU A 33 -2.30 4.08 -2.16
N LEU A 34 -1.99 2.94 -2.79
CA LEU A 34 -1.65 1.72 -2.06
C LEU A 34 -0.29 1.85 -1.35
N ILE A 35 0.69 2.52 -1.96
CA ILE A 35 1.96 2.88 -1.32
C ILE A 35 1.71 3.73 -0.07
N ARG A 36 0.90 4.79 -0.18
CA ARG A 36 0.56 5.65 0.95
C ARG A 36 -0.16 4.88 2.06
N ALA A 37 -1.08 4.00 1.69
CA ALA A 37 -1.79 3.17 2.66
C ALA A 37 -0.85 2.20 3.39
N ALA A 38 0.06 1.54 2.67
CA ALA A 38 1.08 0.67 3.26
C ALA A 38 2.00 1.44 4.22
N ALA A 39 2.46 2.63 3.81
CA ALA A 39 3.25 3.51 4.67
C ALA A 39 2.48 3.93 5.94
N ALA A 40 1.20 4.31 5.80
CA ALA A 40 0.36 4.70 6.93
C ALA A 40 0.07 3.54 7.91
N LEU A 41 0.16 2.29 7.43
CA LEU A 41 0.02 1.07 8.21
C LEU A 41 1.35 0.53 8.76
N GLY A 42 2.48 1.17 8.42
CA GLY A 42 3.80 0.71 8.83
C GLY A 42 4.24 -0.60 8.17
N LEU A 43 3.70 -0.90 6.98
CA LEU A 43 4.07 -2.10 6.22
C LEU A 43 5.28 -1.83 5.32
N ASP A 44 6.11 -2.86 5.15
CA ASP A 44 7.20 -2.82 4.18
C ASP A 44 6.65 -2.71 2.77
N HIS A 45 7.16 -1.74 2.00
CA HIS A 45 6.69 -1.48 0.66
C HIS A 45 7.79 -0.95 -0.26
N HIS A 46 7.61 -1.20 -1.55
CA HIS A 46 8.50 -0.75 -2.62
C HIS A 46 7.66 -0.19 -3.77
N ALA A 47 7.88 1.08 -4.11
CA ALA A 47 7.25 1.69 -5.26
C ALA A 47 7.94 1.23 -6.55
N ILE A 48 7.20 0.60 -7.46
CA ILE A 48 7.70 0.30 -8.80
C ILE A 48 7.21 1.37 -9.78
N GLY A 49 8.13 1.95 -10.54
CA GLY A 49 7.81 2.96 -11.54
C GLY A 49 9.01 3.23 -12.42
N ASN A 50 8.75 3.58 -13.68
CA ASN A 50 9.78 4.04 -14.58
C ASN A 50 10.18 5.47 -14.16
N PRO A 51 11.45 5.77 -13.83
CA PRO A 51 11.89 7.12 -13.47
C PRO A 51 11.82 8.14 -14.62
N LEU A 52 11.25 7.76 -15.78
CA LEU A 52 11.26 8.53 -17.04
C LEU A 52 9.87 9.01 -17.51
N MET A 53 8.90 9.18 -16.61
CA MET A 53 7.67 9.96 -16.90
C MET A 53 7.36 10.96 -15.79
#